data_AF-A0A957BCX6-F1
#
_entry.id   AF-A0A957BCX6-F1
#
_cell.length_a   1.000
_cell.length_b   1.000
_cell.length_c   1.000
_cell.angle_alpha   90.00
_cell.angle_beta   90.00
_cell.angle_gamma   90.00
#
_symmetry.space_group_name_H-M   'P 1'
#
loop_
_entity.id
_entity.type
_entity.pdbx_description
1 polymer ?
#
loop_
_entity_poly.entity_id
_entity_poly.type
_entity_poly.pdbx_seq_one_letter_code
_entity_poly.pdbx_strand_id
1 'polypeptide(L)'
;MSELSIEQLTINLHETTEAKNRIDILIELAWVSRRTDRDASKAYLEEAKTIATKSLPDYKKGLIDNLVVLSYHCIHSSRYADAIDSLTRAEDFYTSTNDKHGLLRCWALFMSVYYALGNPTLEMEHALKLLKLARELDDGISQASAYQHIGIVYDIEGDYEKAI
;
A
#
# COMPACT_ATOMS: atom_id res chain seq x y z
N MET A 1 11.95 3.64 -6.89
CA MET A 1 11.70 5.09 -6.73
C MET A 1 12.66 5.63 -5.69
N SER A 2 13.41 6.68 -5.99
CA SER A 2 14.14 7.43 -4.96
C SER A 2 13.10 8.09 -4.04
N GLU A 3 12.95 7.59 -2.81
CA GLU A 3 12.08 8.21 -1.82
C GLU A 3 12.63 9.62 -1.52
N LEU A 4 11.88 10.65 -1.90
CA LEU A 4 12.15 12.01 -1.47
C LEU A 4 12.07 12.07 0.05
N SER A 5 12.95 12.84 0.69
CA SER A 5 12.89 13.03 2.14
C SER A 5 11.57 13.71 2.53
N ILE A 6 11.12 13.48 3.77
CA ILE A 6 9.96 14.18 4.35
C ILE A 6 10.11 15.71 4.19
N GLU A 7 11.33 16.22 4.38
CA GLU A 7 11.64 17.65 4.21
C GLU A 7 11.38 18.11 2.77
N GLN A 8 11.87 17.38 1.76
CA GLN A 8 11.65 17.73 0.36
C GLN A 8 10.18 17.63 -0.04
N LEU A 9 9.46 16.61 0.42
CA LEU A 9 8.02 16.49 0.19
C LEU A 9 7.25 17.65 0.84
N THR A 10 7.66 18.08 2.04
CA THR A 10 7.07 19.22 2.73
C THR A 10 7.27 20.51 1.94
N ILE A 11 8.49 20.75 1.42
CA ILE A 11 8.77 21.91 0.56
C ILE A 11 7.86 21.88 -0.68
N ASN A 12 7.83 20.75 -1.39
CA ASN A 12 7.01 20.59 -2.59
C ASN A 12 5.52 20.85 -2.31
N LEU A 13 5.01 20.43 -1.14
CA LEU A 13 3.62 20.67 -0.71
C LEU A 13 3.29 22.16 -0.58
N HIS A 14 4.25 22.98 -0.13
CA HIS A 14 4.07 24.43 0.01
C HIS A 14 4.15 25.15 -1.34
N GLU A 15 4.99 24.65 -2.25
CA GLU A 15 5.18 25.25 -3.57
C GLU A 15 4.06 24.91 -4.56
N THR A 16 3.41 23.75 -4.41
CA THR A 16 2.35 23.36 -5.34
C THR A 16 1.02 24.09 -5.10
N THR A 17 0.46 24.63 -6.18
CA THR A 17 -0.89 25.21 -6.22
C THR A 17 -1.92 24.25 -6.81
N GLU A 18 -1.48 23.20 -7.50
CA GLU A 18 -2.36 22.22 -8.14
C GLU A 18 -2.93 21.23 -7.11
N ALA A 19 -4.26 21.10 -7.06
CA ALA A 19 -4.95 20.21 -6.13
C ALA A 19 -4.52 18.74 -6.29
N LYS A 20 -4.30 18.28 -7.53
CA LYS A 20 -3.82 16.92 -7.81
C LYS A 20 -2.47 16.66 -7.15
N ASN A 21 -1.48 17.53 -7.39
CA ASN A 21 -0.13 17.37 -6.86
C ASN A 21 -0.13 17.48 -5.33
N ARG A 22 -0.98 18.34 -4.75
CA ARG A 22 -1.18 18.39 -3.29
C ARG A 22 -1.64 17.05 -2.74
N ILE A 23 -2.65 16.43 -3.37
CA ILE A 23 -3.16 15.10 -2.97
C ILE A 23 -2.04 14.06 -3.04
N ASP A 24 -1.32 14.00 -4.17
CA ASP A 24 -0.26 13.01 -4.39
C ASP A 24 0.87 13.16 -3.34
N ILE A 25 1.30 14.40 -3.07
CA ILE A 25 2.35 14.68 -2.08
C ILE A 25 1.89 14.36 -0.66
N LEU A 26 0.65 14.71 -0.28
CA LEU A 26 0.10 14.38 1.03
C LEU A 26 0.03 12.86 1.27
N ILE A 27 -0.35 12.09 0.23
CA ILE A 27 -0.39 10.63 0.33
C ILE A 27 1.01 10.05 0.47
N GLU A 28 1.99 10.57 -0.27
CA GLU A 28 3.39 10.14 -0.11
C GLU A 28 3.95 10.53 1.27
N LEU A 29 3.67 11.74 1.77
CA LEU A 29 3.99 12.16 3.14
C LEU A 29 3.38 11.23 4.18
N ALA A 30 2.12 10.83 3.98
CA ALA A 30 1.45 9.87 4.83
C ALA A 30 2.15 8.51 4.80
N TRP A 31 2.53 8.03 3.61
CA TRP A 31 3.23 6.77 3.45
C TRP A 31 4.58 6.78 4.16
N VAL A 32 5.44 7.77 3.90
CA VAL A 32 6.79 7.81 4.53
C VAL A 32 6.72 8.01 6.04
N SER A 33 5.71 8.75 6.53
CA SER A 33 5.51 8.98 7.97
C SER A 33 4.83 7.82 8.70
N ARG A 34 4.26 6.83 7.98
CA ARG A 34 3.38 5.79 8.56
C ARG A 34 3.98 4.99 9.72
N ARG A 35 5.32 4.87 9.78
CA ARG A 35 6.06 4.13 10.82
C ARG A 35 6.61 5.03 11.92
N THR A 36 6.96 6.27 11.59
CA THR A 36 7.67 7.20 12.48
C THR A 36 6.73 8.15 13.20
N ASP A 37 5.69 8.63 12.51
CA ASP A 37 4.67 9.54 13.05
C ASP A 37 3.29 9.18 12.49
N ARG A 38 2.57 8.33 13.23
CA ARG A 38 1.25 7.83 12.84
C ARG A 38 0.17 8.91 12.87
N ASP A 39 0.32 9.91 13.74
CA ASP A 39 -0.67 10.98 13.86
C ASP A 39 -0.53 11.96 12.69
N ALA A 40 0.70 12.35 12.34
CA ALA A 40 0.96 13.12 11.12
C ALA A 40 0.49 12.36 9.87
N SER A 41 0.81 11.06 9.77
CA SER A 41 0.37 10.23 8.64
C SER A 41 -1.15 10.26 8.46
N LYS A 42 -1.93 10.11 9.54
CA LYS A 42 -3.39 10.19 9.49
C LYS A 42 -3.89 11.60 9.14
N ALA A 43 -3.25 12.64 9.67
CA ALA A 43 -3.61 14.03 9.36
C ALA A 43 -3.45 14.33 7.86
N TYR A 44 -2.35 13.89 7.25
CA TYR A 44 -2.13 14.04 5.81
C TYR A 44 -3.19 13.30 4.98
N LEU A 45 -3.61 12.10 5.42
CA LEU A 45 -4.66 11.35 4.72
C LEU A 45 -6.02 12.04 4.79
N GLU A 46 -6.36 12.64 5.94
CA GLU A 46 -7.62 13.40 6.06
C GLU A 46 -7.60 14.69 5.22
N GLU A 47 -6.46 15.38 5.14
CA GLU A 47 -6.31 16.54 4.25
C GLU A 47 -6.44 16.11 2.78
N ALA A 48 -5.71 15.09 2.35
CA ALA A 48 -5.76 14.57 0.97
C ALA A 48 -7.17 14.15 0.57
N LYS A 49 -7.87 13.41 1.46
CA LYS A 49 -9.25 13.00 1.26
C LYS A 49 -10.20 14.20 1.17
N THR A 50 -10.00 15.23 1.98
CA THR A 50 -10.80 16.46 1.92
C THR A 50 -10.65 17.16 0.58
N ILE A 51 -9.41 17.33 0.09
CA ILE A 51 -9.16 17.95 -1.22
C ILE A 51 -9.75 17.09 -2.33
N ALA A 52 -9.51 15.77 -2.30
CA ALA A 52 -10.00 14.87 -3.32
C ALA A 52 -11.54 14.81 -3.38
N THR A 53 -12.24 14.89 -2.25
CA THR A 53 -13.71 14.85 -2.23
C THR A 53 -14.37 16.18 -2.53
N LYS A 54 -13.79 17.31 -2.09
CA LYS A 54 -14.40 18.64 -2.24
C LYS A 54 -13.93 19.40 -3.46
N SER A 55 -12.65 19.28 -3.80
CA SER A 55 -11.99 20.14 -4.79
C SER A 55 -11.67 19.40 -6.08
N LEU A 56 -11.49 18.07 -6.05
CA LEU A 56 -11.13 17.29 -7.22
C LEU A 56 -11.78 15.88 -7.25
N PRO A 57 -13.13 15.79 -7.24
CA PRO A 57 -13.87 14.52 -7.09
C PRO A 57 -13.63 13.52 -8.24
N ASP A 58 -13.23 14.01 -9.42
CA ASP A 58 -12.93 13.16 -10.58
C ASP A 58 -11.56 12.47 -10.46
N TYR A 59 -10.70 12.90 -9.53
CA TYR A 59 -9.38 12.30 -9.32
C TYR A 59 -9.46 11.05 -8.43
N LYS A 60 -10.06 10.00 -9.00
CA LYS A 60 -10.29 8.72 -8.33
C LYS A 60 -9.00 8.07 -7.82
N LYS A 61 -7.89 8.19 -8.57
CA LYS A 61 -6.61 7.60 -8.18
C LYS A 61 -6.13 8.10 -6.82
N GLY A 62 -6.22 9.40 -6.56
CA GLY A 62 -5.84 9.97 -5.25
C GLY A 62 -6.67 9.40 -4.09
N LEU A 63 -7.97 9.16 -4.28
CA LEU A 63 -8.80 8.52 -3.26
C LEU A 63 -8.40 7.06 -3.03
N ILE A 64 -8.07 6.34 -4.11
CA ILE A 64 -7.65 4.94 -4.02
C ILE A 64 -6.29 4.82 -3.34
N ASP A 65 -5.29 5.63 -3.74
CA ASP A 65 -3.98 5.64 -3.09
C ASP A 65 -4.10 6.01 -1.60
N ASN A 66 -5.01 6.94 -1.25
CA ASN A 66 -5.32 7.29 0.14
C ASN A 66 -5.86 6.08 0.94
N LEU A 67 -6.80 5.31 0.36
CA LEU A 67 -7.33 4.09 0.98
C LEU A 67 -6.24 3.04 1.21
N VAL A 68 -5.29 2.91 0.29
CA VAL A 68 -4.15 1.99 0.44
C VAL A 68 -3.28 2.36 1.63
N VAL A 69 -3.01 3.63 1.87
CA VAL A 69 -2.23 4.04 3.06
C VAL A 69 -3.07 3.93 4.33
N LEU A 70 -4.38 4.20 4.28
CA LEU A 70 -5.29 3.99 5.41
C LEU A 70 -5.37 2.50 5.82
N SER A 71 -5.34 1.57 4.86
CA SER A 71 -5.40 0.14 5.16
C SER A 71 -4.21 -0.31 6.01
N TYR A 72 -3.02 0.26 5.79
CA TYR A 72 -1.85 0.06 6.67
C TYR A 72 -2.16 0.43 8.12
N HIS A 73 -2.78 1.59 8.35
CA HIS A 73 -3.18 2.00 9.71
C HIS A 73 -4.26 1.08 10.29
N CYS A 74 -5.17 0.58 9.47
CA CYS A 74 -6.17 -0.40 9.88
C CYS A 74 -5.53 -1.72 10.30
N ILE A 75 -4.56 -2.25 9.56
CA ILE A 75 -3.79 -3.46 9.90
C ILE A 75 -3.14 -3.29 11.28
N HIS A 76 -2.45 -2.17 11.51
CA HIS A 76 -1.81 -1.89 12.81
C HIS A 76 -2.79 -1.62 13.96
N SER A 77 -4.06 -1.37 13.66
CA SER A 77 -5.13 -1.21 14.64
C SER A 77 -6.00 -2.47 14.76
N SER A 78 -5.56 -3.60 14.17
CA SER A 78 -6.28 -4.88 14.08
C SER A 78 -7.66 -4.79 13.42
N ARG A 79 -7.92 -3.73 12.65
CA ARG A 79 -9.15 -3.54 11.86
C ARG A 79 -9.00 -4.19 10.49
N TYR A 80 -8.88 -5.51 10.47
CA TYR A 80 -8.57 -6.24 9.24
C TYR A 80 -9.70 -6.19 8.21
N ALA A 81 -10.97 -6.16 8.63
CA ALA A 81 -12.11 -6.03 7.72
C ALA A 81 -12.07 -4.70 6.94
N ASP A 82 -11.80 -3.59 7.62
CA ASP A 82 -11.66 -2.26 6.99
C ASP A 82 -10.48 -2.22 6.02
N ALA A 83 -9.38 -2.89 6.38
CA ALA A 83 -8.20 -3.00 5.51
C ALA A 83 -8.52 -3.80 4.24
N ILE A 84 -9.20 -4.94 4.36
CA ILE A 84 -9.61 -5.78 3.23
C ILE A 84 -10.56 -5.00 2.31
N ASP A 85 -11.59 -4.33 2.83
CA ASP A 85 -12.49 -3.51 2.01
C ASP A 85 -11.72 -2.45 1.20
N SER A 86 -10.83 -1.73 1.89
CA SER A 86 -10.02 -0.68 1.27
C SER A 86 -9.10 -1.23 0.17
N LEU A 87 -8.46 -2.38 0.42
CA LEU A 87 -7.54 -3.01 -0.51
C LEU A 87 -8.27 -3.65 -1.70
N THR A 88 -9.42 -4.29 -1.50
CA THR A 88 -10.23 -4.85 -2.60
C THR A 88 -10.63 -3.76 -3.58
N ARG A 89 -11.11 -2.62 -3.06
CA ARG A 89 -11.45 -1.46 -3.89
C ARG A 89 -10.25 -0.90 -4.65
N ALA A 90 -9.07 -0.92 -4.03
CA ALA A 90 -7.85 -0.48 -4.67
C ALA A 90 -7.38 -1.46 -5.76
N GLU A 91 -7.44 -2.76 -5.51
CA GLU A 91 -7.12 -3.81 -6.48
C GLU A 91 -8.01 -3.71 -7.73
N ASP A 92 -9.32 -3.55 -7.56
CA ASP A 92 -10.26 -3.35 -8.68
C ASP A 92 -9.87 -2.14 -9.54
N PHE A 93 -9.57 -1.02 -8.88
CA PHE A 93 -9.18 0.20 -9.56
C PHE A 93 -7.84 0.05 -10.30
N TYR A 94 -6.80 -0.46 -9.65
CA TYR A 94 -5.49 -0.64 -10.27
C TYR A 94 -5.52 -1.69 -11.38
N THR A 95 -6.34 -2.74 -11.25
CA THR A 95 -6.57 -3.71 -12.31
C THR A 95 -7.22 -3.04 -13.53
N SER A 96 -8.32 -2.29 -13.32
CA SER A 96 -9.05 -1.62 -14.42
C SER A 96 -8.23 -0.53 -15.12
N THR A 97 -7.28 0.08 -14.42
CA THR A 97 -6.39 1.13 -14.96
C THR A 97 -5.03 0.61 -15.40
N ASN A 98 -4.77 -0.69 -15.24
CA ASN A 98 -3.49 -1.34 -15.52
C ASN A 98 -2.31 -0.70 -14.74
N ASP A 99 -2.56 -0.22 -13.52
CA ASP A 99 -1.54 0.34 -12.63
C ASP A 99 -0.81 -0.78 -11.90
N LYS A 100 0.26 -1.28 -12.51
CA LYS A 100 1.04 -2.39 -11.96
C LYS A 100 1.72 -2.04 -10.62
N HIS A 101 2.14 -0.80 -10.41
CA HIS A 101 2.78 -0.40 -9.15
C HIS A 101 1.78 -0.28 -8.00
N GLY A 102 0.57 0.21 -8.30
CA GLY A 102 -0.56 0.17 -7.37
C GLY A 102 -0.89 -1.26 -6.93
N LEU A 103 -0.94 -2.21 -7.87
CA LEU A 103 -1.16 -3.63 -7.59
C LEU A 103 -0.08 -4.22 -6.68
N LEU A 104 1.20 -3.95 -6.94
CA LEU A 104 2.29 -4.41 -6.07
C LEU A 104 2.10 -3.92 -4.62
N ARG A 105 1.79 -2.62 -4.43
CA ARG A 105 1.57 -2.06 -3.09
C ARG A 105 0.34 -2.68 -2.42
N CYS A 106 -0.74 -2.88 -3.18
CA CYS A 106 -1.99 -3.46 -2.69
C CYS A 106 -1.80 -4.92 -2.22
N TRP A 107 -1.19 -5.76 -3.05
CA TRP A 107 -0.97 -7.17 -2.70
C TRP A 107 0.02 -7.35 -1.54
N ALA A 108 1.03 -6.48 -1.40
CA ALA A 108 1.91 -6.50 -0.24
C ALA A 108 1.15 -6.25 1.08
N LEU A 109 0.16 -5.37 1.06
CA LEU A 109 -0.68 -5.09 2.22
C LEU A 109 -1.69 -6.21 2.47
N PHE A 110 -2.24 -6.86 1.43
CA PHE A 110 -3.05 -8.06 1.59
C PHE A 110 -2.28 -9.20 2.26
N MET A 111 -1.03 -9.46 1.85
CA MET A 111 -0.18 -10.45 2.52
C MET A 111 -0.02 -10.11 4.01
N SER A 112 0.21 -8.84 4.34
CA SER A 112 0.32 -8.39 5.75
C SER A 112 -0.98 -8.62 6.53
N VAL A 113 -2.15 -8.43 5.91
CA VAL A 113 -3.44 -8.72 6.52
C VAL A 113 -3.62 -10.22 6.77
N TYR A 114 -3.37 -11.06 5.75
CA TYR A 114 -3.61 -12.49 5.85
C TYR A 114 -2.62 -13.20 6.77
N TYR A 115 -1.38 -12.72 6.81
CA TYR A 115 -0.41 -13.10 7.83
C TYR A 115 -0.96 -12.82 9.24
N ALA A 116 -1.45 -11.60 9.48
CA ALA A 116 -1.99 -11.22 10.79
C ALA A 116 -3.28 -11.97 11.18
N LEU A 117 -4.03 -12.47 10.20
CA LEU A 117 -5.21 -13.32 10.38
C LEU A 117 -4.86 -14.82 10.51
N GLY A 118 -3.60 -15.22 10.31
CA GLY A 118 -3.19 -16.62 10.30
C GLY A 118 -3.82 -17.41 9.16
N ASN A 119 -3.95 -16.80 7.98
CA ASN A 119 -4.52 -17.42 6.78
C ASN A 119 -3.43 -17.68 5.73
N PRO A 120 -2.69 -18.80 5.85
CA PRO A 120 -1.56 -19.11 4.96
C PRO A 120 -2.00 -19.32 3.50
N THR A 121 -3.22 -19.80 3.26
CA THR A 121 -3.77 -20.00 1.91
C THR A 121 -3.89 -18.67 1.15
N LEU A 122 -4.52 -17.67 1.76
CA LEU A 122 -4.69 -16.36 1.12
C LEU A 122 -3.39 -15.57 1.10
N GLU A 123 -2.51 -15.74 2.10
CA GLU A 123 -1.17 -15.16 2.09
C GLU A 123 -0.34 -15.68 0.90
N MET A 124 -0.30 -17.00 0.70
CA MET A 124 0.39 -17.64 -0.43
C MET A 124 -0.16 -17.19 -1.78
N GLU A 125 -1.50 -17.11 -1.92
CA GLU A 125 -2.13 -16.64 -3.16
C GLU A 125 -1.63 -15.24 -3.56
N HIS A 126 -1.64 -14.30 -2.61
CA HIS A 126 -1.21 -12.92 -2.85
C HIS A 126 0.30 -12.82 -3.04
N ALA A 127 1.09 -13.63 -2.33
CA ALA A 127 2.54 -13.68 -2.50
C ALA A 127 2.94 -14.14 -3.90
N LEU A 128 2.26 -15.16 -4.45
CA LEU A 128 2.51 -15.65 -5.80
C LEU A 128 2.08 -14.63 -6.87
N LYS A 129 0.94 -13.94 -6.68
CA LYS A 129 0.52 -12.83 -7.56
C LYS A 129 1.56 -11.71 -7.58
N LEU A 130 1.99 -11.27 -6.40
CA LEU A 130 3.00 -10.21 -6.24
C LEU A 130 4.33 -10.63 -6.86
N LEU A 131 4.81 -11.85 -6.60
CA LEU A 131 6.07 -12.35 -7.15
C LEU A 131 6.06 -12.37 -8.68
N LYS A 132 4.96 -12.81 -9.29
CA LYS A 132 4.82 -12.85 -10.75
C LYS A 132 4.95 -11.45 -11.34
N LEU A 133 4.18 -10.49 -10.83
CA LEU A 133 4.21 -9.12 -11.34
C LEU A 133 5.55 -8.42 -11.05
N ALA A 134 6.13 -8.66 -9.88
CA ALA A 134 7.43 -8.11 -9.50
C ALA A 134 8.54 -8.62 -10.43
N ARG A 135 8.49 -9.89 -10.88
CA ARG A 135 9.41 -10.41 -11.90
C ARG A 135 9.19 -9.78 -13.27
N GLU A 136 7.94 -9.56 -13.68
CA GLU A 136 7.63 -8.86 -14.95
C GLU A 136 8.18 -7.44 -14.98
N LEU A 137 8.26 -6.78 -13.82
CA LEU A 137 8.72 -5.41 -13.66
C LEU A 137 10.20 -5.28 -13.25
N ASP A 138 10.89 -6.40 -13.05
CA ASP A 138 12.23 -6.43 -12.44
C ASP A 138 12.33 -5.67 -11.09
N ASP A 139 11.25 -5.71 -10.31
CA ASP A 139 11.14 -5.05 -9.01
C ASP A 139 11.71 -5.95 -7.90
N GLY A 140 13.00 -5.82 -7.61
CA GLY A 140 13.69 -6.65 -6.62
C GLY A 140 13.15 -6.51 -5.19
N ILE A 141 12.60 -5.34 -4.83
CA ILE A 141 12.06 -5.08 -3.49
C ILE A 141 10.80 -5.91 -3.26
N SER A 142 9.88 -5.90 -4.24
CA SER A 142 8.64 -6.64 -4.20
C SER A 142 8.91 -8.14 -4.32
N GLN A 143 9.88 -8.55 -5.14
CA GLN A 143 10.31 -9.97 -5.18
C GLN A 143 10.78 -10.45 -3.80
N ALA A 144 11.64 -9.69 -3.12
CA ALA A 144 12.11 -10.04 -1.78
C ALA A 144 10.96 -10.13 -0.77
N SER A 145 10.01 -9.19 -0.82
CA SER A 145 8.81 -9.23 0.03
C SER A 145 7.96 -10.48 -0.22
N ALA A 146 7.71 -10.85 -1.48
CA ALA A 146 6.99 -12.09 -1.79
C ALA A 146 7.71 -13.33 -1.25
N TYR A 147 9.02 -13.45 -1.47
CA TYR A 147 9.77 -14.62 -0.98
C TYR A 147 9.74 -14.73 0.54
N GLN A 148 9.83 -13.60 1.25
CA GLN A 148 9.70 -13.58 2.71
C GLN A 148 8.36 -14.17 3.16
N HIS A 149 7.25 -13.75 2.57
CA HIS A 149 5.92 -14.25 2.91
C HIS A 149 5.71 -15.71 2.49
N ILE A 150 6.24 -16.13 1.34
CA ILE A 150 6.22 -17.54 0.91
C ILE A 150 6.97 -18.42 1.93
N GLY A 151 8.15 -17.98 2.39
CA GLY A 151 8.92 -18.69 3.41
C GLY A 151 8.16 -18.82 4.74
N ILE A 152 7.48 -17.74 5.16
CA ILE A 152 6.61 -17.76 6.35
C ILE A 152 5.49 -18.80 6.19
N VAL A 153 4.84 -18.87 5.03
CA VAL A 153 3.77 -19.86 4.81
C VAL A 153 4.32 -21.28 4.90
N TYR A 154 5.47 -21.56 4.28
CA TYR A 154 6.08 -22.89 4.37
C TYR A 154 6.55 -23.25 5.78
N ASP A 155 7.05 -22.28 6.55
CA ASP A 155 7.37 -22.47 7.97
C ASP A 155 6.12 -22.85 8.79
N ILE A 156 5.00 -22.16 8.57
CA ILE A 156 3.70 -22.46 9.20
C ILE A 156 3.21 -23.87 8.84
N GLU A 157 3.41 -24.30 7.59
CA GLU A 157 3.03 -25.64 7.12
C GLU A 157 4.01 -26.74 7.56
N GLY A 158 5.16 -26.39 8.15
CA GLY A 158 6.21 -27.33 8.56
C GLY A 158 7.05 -27.88 7.40
N ASP A 159 6.97 -27.29 6.21
CA ASP A 159 7.76 -27.65 5.03
C ASP A 159 9.04 -26.81 4.97
N TYR A 160 9.94 -27.05 5.94
CA TYR A 160 11.16 -26.26 6.11
C TYR A 160 12.11 -26.32 4.91
N GLU A 161 12.05 -27.38 4.09
CA GLU A 161 12.85 -27.48 2.87
C GLU A 161 12.47 -26.42 1.84
N LYS A 162 11.20 -26.03 1.77
CA LYS A 162 10.72 -24.97 0.87
C LYS A 162 10.80 -23.57 1.48
N ALA A 163 11.01 -23.46 2.79
CA ALA A 163 11.11 -22.19 3.49
C ALA A 163 12.49 -21.50 3.32
N ILE A 164 13.54 -22.26 2.98
CA ILE A 164 14.95 -21.82 2.91
C ILE A 164 15.37 -21.41 1.51
#